data_AF-A0AA41RU47-F1
#
_entry.id   AF-A0AA41RU47-F1
#
_cell.length_a   1.000
_cell.length_b   1.000
_cell.length_c   1.000
_cell.angle_alpha   90.00
_cell.angle_beta   90.00
_cell.angle_gamma   90.00
#
_symmetry.space_group_name_H-M   'P 1'
#
loop_
_entity.id
_entity.type
_entity.pdbx_description
1 polymer ?
#
loop_
_entity_poly.entity_id
_entity_poly.type
_entity_poly.pdbx_seq_one_letter_code
_entity_poly.pdbx_strand_id
1 'polypeptide(L)'
;MSGVWLFNNKGVARLISNPTKESFELQEPTRSGSATAPGARRKILVYVPTNQVITSYVELEQRFNELGWVRYYPRKPKPDLIQFHRSHNSIHLISLPKNFAHLKCHHLYDIVVKNHSSFQVRDCSPSV
;
A
#
# COMPACT_ATOMS: atom_id res chain seq x y z
N MET A 1 8.26 8.12 -25.02
CA MET A 1 9.73 8.08 -25.01
C MET A 1 10.24 8.68 -23.70
N SER A 2 10.28 7.91 -22.62
CA SER A 2 10.84 8.37 -21.33
C SER A 2 11.81 7.31 -20.82
N GLY A 3 12.98 7.75 -20.35
CA GLY A 3 13.99 6.89 -19.76
C GLY A 3 15.26 7.67 -19.45
N VAL A 4 16.03 7.22 -18.46
CA VAL A 4 17.29 7.85 -18.06
C VAL A 4 18.45 7.02 -18.60
N TRP A 5 19.38 7.68 -19.28
CA TRP A 5 20.63 7.08 -19.73
C TRP A 5 21.65 7.11 -18.60
N LEU A 6 22.16 5.94 -18.23
CA LEU A 6 23.28 5.81 -17.30
C LEU A 6 24.53 5.47 -18.11
N PHE A 7 25.56 6.28 -17.91
CA PHE A 7 26.89 6.06 -18.48
C PHE A 7 27.81 5.60 -17.36
N ASN A 8 28.45 4.45 -17.53
CA ASN A 8 29.47 4.00 -16.60
C ASN A 8 30.86 4.50 -17.02
N ASN A 9 31.81 4.48 -16.09
CA ASN A 9 33.18 4.94 -16.29
C ASN A 9 33.98 4.07 -17.28
N LYS A 10 33.37 2.99 -17.80
CA LYS A 10 33.89 2.10 -18.85
C LYS A 10 33.25 2.36 -20.22
N GLY A 11 32.48 3.45 -20.37
CA GLY A 11 31.89 3.88 -21.63
C GLY A 11 30.60 3.17 -22.05
N VAL A 12 30.02 2.32 -21.19
CA VAL A 12 28.77 1.62 -21.50
C VAL A 12 27.58 2.52 -21.13
N ALA A 13 26.70 2.74 -22.11
CA ALA A 13 25.43 3.44 -21.94
C ALA A 13 24.28 2.44 -21.79
N ARG A 14 23.48 2.57 -20.72
CA ARG A 14 22.24 1.79 -20.52
C ARG A 14 21.04 2.72 -20.39
N LEU A 15 19.99 2.47 -21.18
CA LEU A 15 18.71 3.17 -21.08
C LEU A 15 17.80 2.44 -20.08
N ILE A 16 17.41 3.12 -19.01
CA ILE A 16 16.38 2.64 -18.08
C ILE A 16 15.07 3.32 -18.44
N SER A 17 14.10 2.55 -18.96
CA SER A 17 12.82 3.09 -19.47
C SER A 17 11.89 3.62 -18.38
N ASN A 18 12.09 3.20 -17.12
CA ASN A 18 11.38 3.72 -15.96
C ASN A 18 12.22 3.50 -14.70
N PRO A 19 13.11 4.44 -14.32
CA PRO A 19 13.94 4.31 -13.12
C PRO A 19 13.10 4.12 -11.85
N THR A 20 11.84 4.58 -11.85
CA THR A 20 10.92 4.46 -10.73
C THR A 20 10.35 3.04 -10.56
N LYS A 21 10.23 2.23 -11.63
CA LYS A 21 9.60 0.90 -11.53
C LYS A 21 10.58 -0.16 -11.01
N GLU A 22 11.83 -0.12 -11.46
CA GLU A 22 12.88 -1.04 -11.01
C GLU A 22 13.31 -0.78 -9.56
N SER A 23 13.36 0.49 -9.11
CA SER A 23 13.60 0.82 -7.69
C SER A 23 12.45 0.39 -6.76
N PHE A 24 11.21 0.28 -7.28
CA PHE A 24 10.04 -0.13 -6.50
C PHE A 24 9.93 -1.66 -6.30
N GLU A 25 10.51 -2.46 -7.21
CA GLU A 25 10.42 -3.93 -7.16
C GLU A 25 11.66 -4.60 -6.55
N LEU A 26 12.82 -3.92 -6.49
CA LEU A 26 14.09 -4.53 -6.10
C LEU A 26 14.68 -4.07 -4.74
N GLN A 27 14.10 -3.09 -4.06
CA GLN A 27 14.59 -2.69 -2.74
C GLN A 27 13.62 -3.13 -1.63
N GLU A 28 14.05 -4.17 -0.91
CA GLU A 28 13.79 -4.31 0.52
C GLU A 28 13.86 -2.93 1.20
N PRO A 29 12.96 -2.59 2.14
CA PRO A 29 12.77 -1.23 2.63
C PRO A 29 14.00 -0.76 3.39
N THR A 30 14.96 -0.20 2.65
CA THR A 30 16.17 0.37 3.23
C THR A 30 15.79 1.73 3.80
N ARG A 31 15.81 1.83 5.13
CA ARG A 31 15.34 2.96 5.96
C ARG A 31 15.98 4.32 5.69
N SER A 32 16.86 4.47 4.70
CA SER A 32 17.57 5.71 4.45
C SER A 32 17.79 5.90 2.95
N GLY A 33 16.90 6.63 2.32
CA GLY A 33 17.03 7.08 0.94
C GLY A 33 16.23 8.36 0.77
N SER A 34 16.92 9.47 0.49
CA SER A 34 16.29 10.75 0.18
C SER A 34 15.48 10.61 -1.11
N ALA A 35 14.21 10.27 -0.97
CA ALA A 35 13.26 10.12 -2.07
C ALA A 35 12.79 11.53 -2.50
N THR A 36 13.57 12.17 -3.35
CA THR A 36 13.25 13.47 -3.98
C THR A 36 12.18 13.37 -5.08
N ALA A 37 11.78 12.16 -5.48
CA ALA A 37 10.68 11.97 -6.43
C ALA A 37 9.31 11.88 -5.69
N PRO A 38 8.29 12.66 -6.08
CA PRO A 38 6.97 12.69 -5.43
C PRO A 38 6.16 11.37 -5.47
N GLY A 39 6.69 10.32 -6.11
CA GLY A 39 6.12 8.97 -6.12
C GLY A 39 6.89 7.93 -5.30
N ALA A 40 8.09 8.24 -4.79
CA ALA A 40 8.96 7.28 -4.11
C ALA A 40 8.79 7.23 -2.58
N ARG A 41 7.94 8.09 -2.02
CA ARG A 41 7.67 8.11 -0.58
C ARG A 41 6.75 6.95 -0.21
N ARG A 42 7.06 6.29 0.91
CA ARG A 42 6.23 5.21 1.46
C ARG A 42 4.84 5.76 1.76
N LYS A 43 3.81 5.16 1.18
CA LYS A 43 2.41 5.50 1.48
C LYS A 43 1.98 4.83 2.79
N ILE A 44 1.24 5.55 3.61
CA ILE A 44 0.67 5.09 4.87
C ILE A 44 -0.85 5.22 4.84
N LEU A 45 -1.54 4.33 5.54
CA LEU A 45 -2.99 4.38 5.72
C LEU A 45 -3.31 5.04 7.05
N VAL A 46 -4.18 6.05 7.03
CA VAL A 46 -4.58 6.82 8.21
C VAL A 46 -6.09 6.70 8.39
N TYR A 47 -6.52 6.34 9.59
CA TYR A 47 -7.91 6.46 10.02
C TYR A 47 -8.16 7.91 10.45
N VAL A 48 -8.99 8.61 9.67
CA VAL A 48 -9.19 10.07 9.77
C VAL A 48 -9.81 10.49 11.10
N PRO A 49 -10.85 9.82 11.64
CA PRO A 49 -11.52 10.29 12.86
C PRO A 49 -10.62 10.42 14.09
N THR A 50 -9.61 9.57 14.24
CA THR A 50 -8.65 9.62 15.36
C THR A 50 -7.24 9.98 14.93
N ASN A 51 -7.03 10.31 13.65
CA ASN A 51 -5.73 10.53 13.03
C ASN A 51 -4.72 9.38 13.29
N GLN A 52 -5.22 8.14 13.47
CA GLN A 52 -4.39 6.97 13.76
C GLN A 52 -3.74 6.43 12.47
N VAL A 53 -2.43 6.23 12.49
CA VAL A 53 -1.72 5.50 11.43
C VAL A 53 -1.93 4.00 11.65
N ILE A 54 -2.42 3.31 10.63
CA ILE A 54 -2.64 1.86 10.69
C ILE A 54 -1.33 1.14 10.34
N THR A 55 -0.85 0.33 11.27
CA THR A 55 0.45 -0.36 11.18
C THR A 55 0.33 -1.89 11.25
N SER A 56 -0.86 -2.41 11.57
CA SER A 56 -1.12 -3.84 11.65
C SER A 56 -2.55 -4.22 11.25
N TYR A 57 -2.78 -5.51 10.99
CA TYR A 57 -4.12 -6.02 10.72
C TYR A 57 -5.04 -5.95 11.94
N VAL A 58 -4.51 -6.08 13.16
CA VAL A 58 -5.31 -5.95 14.38
C VAL A 58 -5.97 -4.57 14.47
N GLU A 59 -5.19 -3.52 14.22
CA GLU A 59 -5.70 -2.14 14.19
C GLU A 59 -6.68 -1.92 13.04
N LEU A 60 -6.35 -2.42 11.84
CA LEU A 60 -7.21 -2.29 10.66
C LEU A 60 -8.56 -2.97 10.88
N GLU A 61 -8.54 -4.19 11.44
CA GLU A 61 -9.72 -5.01 11.73
C GLU A 61 -10.61 -4.34 12.77
N GLN A 62 -10.04 -3.74 13.81
CA GLN A 62 -10.81 -2.97 14.77
C GLN A 62 -11.57 -1.83 14.09
N ARG A 63 -10.89 -1.01 13.28
CA ARG A 63 -11.54 0.09 12.54
C ARG A 63 -12.53 -0.40 11.50
N PHE A 64 -12.27 -1.54 10.87
CA PHE A 64 -13.20 -2.18 9.95
C PHE A 64 -14.48 -2.63 10.64
N ASN A 65 -14.38 -3.26 11.81
CA ASN A 65 -15.54 -3.68 12.59
C ASN A 65 -16.41 -2.48 13.00
N GLU A 66 -15.80 -1.37 13.43
CA GLU A 66 -16.50 -0.12 13.75
C GLU A 66 -17.28 0.44 12.54
N LEU A 67 -16.82 0.17 11.32
CA LEU A 67 -17.44 0.58 10.06
C LEU A 67 -18.35 -0.49 9.44
N GLY A 68 -18.59 -1.59 10.16
CA GLY A 68 -19.44 -2.71 9.75
C GLY A 68 -18.77 -3.76 8.86
N TRP A 69 -17.46 -3.65 8.59
CA TRP A 69 -16.71 -4.66 7.86
C TRP A 69 -16.36 -5.84 8.75
N VAL A 70 -16.59 -7.04 8.24
CA VAL A 70 -16.28 -8.30 8.93
C VAL A 70 -15.37 -9.17 8.07
N ARG A 71 -14.61 -10.04 8.72
CA ARG A 71 -13.71 -10.97 8.04
C ARG A 71 -14.51 -11.99 7.24
N TYR A 72 -14.17 -12.11 5.95
CA TYR A 72 -14.79 -13.05 5.04
C TYR A 72 -13.94 -14.32 4.91
N TYR A 73 -14.57 -15.46 5.14
CA TYR A 73 -13.97 -16.78 4.99
C TYR A 73 -14.58 -17.46 3.76
N PRO A 74 -13.91 -17.42 2.60
CA PRO A 74 -14.41 -18.10 1.41
C PRO A 74 -14.38 -19.62 1.62
N ARG A 75 -15.33 -20.32 0.99
CA ARG A 75 -15.40 -21.80 1.00
C ARG A 75 -14.06 -22.45 0.58
N LYS A 76 -13.32 -21.80 -0.31
CA LYS A 76 -11.94 -22.17 -0.67
C LYS A 76 -10.99 -21.04 -0.25
N PRO A 77 -10.30 -21.17 0.90
CA PRO A 77 -9.34 -20.17 1.36
C PRO A 77 -8.19 -20.02 0.35
N LYS A 78 -7.84 -18.77 0.06
CA LYS A 78 -6.57 -18.44 -0.59
C LYS A 78 -5.54 -18.23 0.51
N PRO A 79 -4.46 -19.02 0.59
CA PRO A 79 -3.55 -19.00 1.74
C PRO A 79 -2.86 -17.64 1.94
N ASP A 80 -2.73 -16.87 0.86
CA ASP A 80 -1.99 -15.61 0.84
C ASP A 80 -2.86 -14.37 1.00
N LEU A 81 -4.18 -14.51 1.16
CA LEU A 81 -5.11 -13.40 1.22
C LEU A 81 -5.97 -13.41 2.49
N ILE A 82 -6.28 -12.20 2.92
CA ILE A 82 -7.31 -11.87 3.91
C ILE A 82 -8.39 -11.05 3.19
N GLN A 83 -9.65 -11.35 3.49
CA GLN A 83 -10.78 -10.71 2.83
C GLN A 83 -11.76 -10.15 3.85
N PHE A 84 -12.39 -9.03 3.50
CA PHE A 84 -13.38 -8.35 4.35
C PHE A 84 -14.63 -8.01 3.55
N HIS A 85 -15.80 -8.27 4.13
CA HIS A 85 -17.10 -7.93 3.57
C HIS A 85 -17.78 -6.87 4.41
N ARG A 86 -18.41 -5.88 3.78
CA ARG A 86 -19.10 -4.80 4.49
C ARG A 86 -20.43 -5.23 5.13
N SER A 87 -21.06 -6.24 4.57
CA SER A 87 -22.31 -6.81 5.08
C SER A 87 -22.59 -8.09 4.31
N HIS A 88 -23.40 -8.99 4.86
CA HIS A 88 -23.85 -10.18 4.15
C HIS A 88 -24.67 -9.86 2.88
N ASN A 89 -25.27 -8.66 2.81
CA ASN A 89 -26.08 -8.19 1.67
C ASN A 89 -25.33 -7.19 0.77
N SER A 90 -24.06 -6.91 1.06
CA SER A 90 -23.28 -5.95 0.28
C SER A 90 -22.30 -6.68 -0.64
N ILE A 91 -22.21 -6.21 -1.88
CA ILE A 91 -21.21 -6.69 -2.85
C ILE A 91 -19.80 -6.16 -2.54
N HIS A 92 -19.65 -5.32 -1.51
CA HIS A 92 -18.38 -4.71 -1.17
C HIS A 92 -17.46 -5.70 -0.46
N LEU A 93 -16.43 -6.12 -1.19
CA LEU A 93 -15.33 -6.96 -0.73
C LEU A 93 -14.01 -6.19 -0.83
N ILE A 94 -13.17 -6.27 0.20
CA ILE A 94 -11.77 -5.82 0.22
C ILE A 94 -10.90 -7.06 0.30
N SER A 95 -9.87 -7.15 -0.55
CA SER A 95 -8.90 -8.26 -0.54
C SER A 95 -7.49 -7.73 -0.31
N LEU A 96 -6.85 -8.17 0.77
CA LEU A 96 -5.52 -7.74 1.16
C LEU A 96 -4.58 -8.96 1.30
N PRO A 97 -3.25 -8.78 1.20
CA PRO A 97 -2.28 -9.84 1.45
C PRO A 97 -2.30 -10.29 2.91
N LYS A 98 -2.12 -11.57 3.20
CA LYS A 98 -2.12 -12.07 4.59
C LYS A 98 -1.03 -11.45 5.47
N ASN A 99 0.12 -11.11 4.88
CA ASN A 99 1.18 -10.37 5.56
C ASN A 99 1.00 -8.87 5.35
N PHE A 100 0.90 -8.10 6.44
CA PHE A 100 0.72 -6.65 6.40
C PHE A 100 1.88 -5.93 5.70
N ALA A 101 3.10 -6.47 5.80
CA ALA A 101 4.28 -5.92 5.12
C ALA A 101 4.16 -5.94 3.59
N HIS A 102 3.30 -6.81 3.04
CA HIS A 102 3.09 -6.93 1.60
C HIS A 102 2.00 -5.96 1.08
N LEU A 103 1.44 -5.10 1.92
CA LEU A 103 0.49 -4.08 1.50
C LEU A 103 1.13 -3.08 0.52
N LYS A 104 0.69 -3.16 -0.73
CA LYS A 104 1.01 -2.24 -1.82
C LYS A 104 0.00 -1.09 -1.88
N CYS A 105 0.38 0.00 -2.57
CA CYS A 105 -0.45 1.20 -2.69
C CYS A 105 -1.87 0.92 -3.20
N HIS A 106 -2.03 0.03 -4.19
CA HIS A 106 -3.36 -0.30 -4.73
C HIS A 106 -4.29 -0.94 -3.68
N HIS A 107 -3.76 -1.72 -2.74
CA HIS A 107 -4.54 -2.24 -1.61
C HIS A 107 -4.99 -1.12 -0.68
N LEU A 108 -4.12 -0.14 -0.41
CA LEU A 108 -4.47 1.01 0.44
C LEU A 108 -5.57 1.87 -0.21
N TYR A 109 -5.46 2.12 -1.51
CA TYR A 109 -6.47 2.87 -2.24
C TYR A 109 -7.81 2.13 -2.35
N ASP A 110 -7.81 0.80 -2.46
CA ASP A 110 -9.05 0.01 -2.43
C ASP A 110 -9.80 0.20 -1.10
N ILE A 111 -9.08 0.24 0.02
CA ILE A 111 -9.64 0.54 1.34
C ILE A 111 -10.25 1.94 1.38
N VAL A 112 -9.52 2.95 0.89
CA VAL A 112 -9.99 4.35 0.87
C VAL A 112 -11.21 4.53 -0.01
N VAL A 113 -11.23 3.97 -1.22
CA VAL A 113 -12.38 4.12 -2.13
C VAL A 113 -13.66 3.57 -1.50
N LYS A 114 -13.57 2.45 -0.78
CA LYS A 114 -14.74 1.84 -0.12
C LYS A 114 -15.11 2.48 1.21
N ASN A 115 -14.23 3.32 1.78
CA ASN A 115 -14.37 3.95 3.10
C ASN A 115 -13.88 5.41 3.10
N HIS A 116 -14.24 6.17 2.05
CA HIS A 116 -13.62 7.47 1.75
C HIS A 116 -13.78 8.52 2.86
N SER A 117 -14.83 8.42 3.67
CA SER A 117 -15.08 9.30 4.81
C SER A 117 -14.17 9.02 6.01
N SER A 118 -13.60 7.82 6.08
CA SER A 118 -12.97 7.29 7.30
C SER A 118 -11.48 7.02 7.13
N PHE A 119 -11.00 6.81 5.91
CA PHE A 119 -9.60 6.51 5.63
C PHE A 119 -8.98 7.46 4.60
N GLN A 120 -7.69 7.72 4.77
CA GLN A 120 -6.88 8.48 3.83
C GLN A 120 -5.52 7.82 3.64
N VAL A 121 -5.00 7.85 2.40
CA VAL A 121 -3.59 7.52 2.13
C VAL A 121 -2.76 8.80 2.21
N ARG A 122 -1.70 8.79 3.02
CA ARG A 122 -0.74 9.90 3.15
C ARG A 122 0.67 9.44 2.79
N ASP A 123 1.53 10.40 2.47
CA ASP A 123 2.96 10.15 2.39
C ASP A 123 3.56 10.06 3.79
N CYS A 124 4.39 9.06 4.04
CA CYS A 124 5.25 9.02 5.21
C CYS A 124 6.29 10.14 5.04
N SER A 125 6.03 11.31 5.63
CA SER A 125 7.06 12.33 5.75
C SER A 125 8.15 11.80 6.68
N PRO A 126 9.45 11.92 6.33
CA PRO A 126 10.48 11.82 7.34
C PRO A 126 10.20 12.93 8.35
N SER A 127 9.97 12.56 9.61
CA SER A 127 9.95 13.52 10.72
C SER A 127 11.29 14.27 10.69
N VAL A 128 11.20 15.59 10.55
CA VAL A 128 12.33 16.53 10.60
C VAL A 128 12.94 16.53 12.00
#